data_AF-A0A6L7YC99-F1
#
_entry.id   AF-A0A6L7YC99-F1
#
_cell.length_a   1.000
_cell.length_b   1.000
_cell.length_c   1.000
_cell.angle_alpha   90.00
_cell.angle_beta   90.00
_cell.angle_gamma   90.00
#
_symmetry.space_group_name_H-M   'P 1'
#
loop_
_entity.id
_entity.type
_entity.pdbx_description
1 polymer ?
#
loop_
_entity_poly.entity_id
_entity_poly.type
_entity_poly.pdbx_seq_one_letter_code
_entity_poly.pdbx_strand_id
1 'polypeptide(L)' 'MITARPEPTTAALYARVSSDRQDIDLSVAAQLRALRDYAEKNNYVVAREYVDEAESGRVADRPEFRKML' A
#
# COMPACT_ATOMS: atom_id res chain seq x y z
N MET A 1 20.87 3.36 -31.26
CA MET A 1 20.55 2.29 -30.29
C MET A 1 19.31 2.72 -29.53
N ILE A 2 18.21 1.99 -29.65
CA ILE A 2 16.98 2.26 -28.88
C ILE A 2 17.02 1.31 -27.68
N THR A 3 17.25 1.84 -26.49
CA THR A 3 17.09 1.07 -25.25
C THR A 3 15.59 0.94 -24.98
N ALA A 4 15.05 -0.27 -25.16
CA ALA A 4 13.69 -0.58 -24.75
C ALA A 4 13.56 -0.32 -23.23
N ARG A 5 12.49 0.36 -22.80
CA ARG A 5 12.18 0.45 -21.38
C ARG A 5 11.83 -0.96 -20.88
N PRO A 6 12.30 -1.38 -19.69
CA PRO A 6 11.94 -2.67 -19.13
C PRO A 6 10.42 -2.76 -18.98
N GLU A 7 9.88 -3.96 -19.19
CA GLU A 7 8.45 -4.22 -18.99
C GLU A 7 8.03 -3.84 -17.55
N PRO A 8 6.81 -3.31 -17.37
CA PRO A 8 6.34 -2.91 -16.06
C PRO A 8 6.29 -4.09 -15.10
N THR A 9 6.79 -3.89 -13.88
CA THR A 9 6.71 -4.93 -12.84
C THR A 9 5.36 -4.83 -12.12
N THR A 10 4.66 -5.96 -11.98
CA THR A 10 3.38 -5.95 -11.25
C THR A 10 3.62 -5.95 -9.74
N ALA A 11 2.90 -5.10 -9.00
CA ALA A 11 2.99 -4.95 -7.56
C ALA A 11 1.61 -4.99 -6.89
N ALA A 12 1.58 -5.39 -5.63
CA ALA A 12 0.44 -5.21 -4.74
C ALA A 12 0.81 -4.21 -3.63
N LEU A 13 -0.13 -3.37 -3.25
CA LEU A 13 0.05 -2.41 -2.17
C LEU A 13 -0.65 -2.91 -0.90
N TYR A 14 -0.03 -2.68 0.25
CA TYR A 14 -0.63 -2.95 1.54
C TYR A 14 -0.42 -1.77 2.48
N ALA A 15 -1.48 -1.27 3.09
CA ALA A 15 -1.46 -0.16 4.04
C ALA A 15 -2.17 -0.55 5.35
N ARG A 16 -1.72 0.01 6.47
CA ARG A 16 -2.32 -0.25 7.78
C ARG A 16 -2.22 0.97 8.69
N VAL A 17 -3.25 1.19 9.51
CA VAL A 17 -3.22 2.17 10.62
C VAL A 17 -3.58 1.49 11.94
N SER A 18 -2.96 1.93 13.03
CA SER A 18 -3.33 1.53 14.41
C SER A 18 -4.03 2.67 15.13
N SER A 19 -5.06 2.35 15.91
CA SER A 19 -5.98 3.28 16.61
C SER A 19 -5.34 4.42 17.41
N ASP A 20 -4.09 4.29 17.82
CA ASP A 20 -3.55 5.13 18.90
C ASP A 20 -3.12 6.52 18.46
N ARG A 21 -2.91 6.77 17.16
CA ARG A 21 -2.57 8.10 16.62
C ARG A 21 -3.10 8.25 15.20
N GLN A 22 -4.32 8.74 15.06
CA GLN A 22 -4.78 9.34 13.82
C GLN A 22 -4.11 10.72 13.64
N ASP A 23 -2.78 10.72 13.48
CA ASP A 23 -2.11 11.85 12.83
C ASP A 23 -2.63 11.88 11.39
N ILE A 24 -3.24 12.99 10.99
CA ILE A 24 -3.90 13.15 9.68
C ILE A 24 -2.92 12.84 8.54
N ASP A 25 -1.63 13.10 8.77
CA ASP A 25 -0.51 12.83 7.85
C ASP A 25 -0.13 11.35 7.72
N LEU A 26 -0.55 10.49 8.66
CA LEU A 26 -0.31 9.03 8.64
C LEU A 26 -1.58 8.22 8.34
N SER A 27 -2.63 8.88 7.85
CA SER A 27 -3.85 8.21 7.39
C SER A 27 -3.54 7.15 6.33
N VAL A 28 -4.38 6.10 6.25
CA VAL A 28 -4.29 5.08 5.21
C VAL A 28 -4.27 5.70 3.81
N ALA A 29 -5.07 6.76 3.60
CA ALA A 29 -5.13 7.48 2.34
C ALA A 29 -3.79 8.12 1.97
N ALA A 30 -3.09 8.74 2.94
CA ALA A 30 -1.76 9.29 2.73
C ALA A 30 -0.73 8.20 2.40
N GLN A 31 -0.79 7.05 3.10
CA GLN A 31 0.08 5.90 2.83
C GLN A 31 -0.14 5.34 1.42
N LEU A 32 -1.38 5.10 1.01
CA LEU A 32 -1.70 4.59 -0.33
C LEU A 32 -1.26 5.56 -1.42
N ARG A 33 -1.44 6.87 -1.22
CA ARG A 33 -0.95 7.89 -2.16
C ARG A 33 0.56 7.81 -2.32
N ALA A 34 1.32 7.75 -1.24
CA ALA A 34 2.78 7.65 -1.29
C ALA A 34 3.23 6.36 -2.00
N LEU A 35 2.54 5.24 -1.77
CA LEU A 35 2.83 3.96 -2.43
C LEU A 35 2.53 4.00 -3.94
N ARG A 36 1.43 4.62 -4.36
CA ARG A 36 1.09 4.80 -5.78
C ARG A 36 2.09 5.70 -6.48
N ASP A 37 2.47 6.82 -5.86
CA ASP A 37 3.49 7.74 -6.40
C ASP A 37 4.84 7.03 -6.57
N TYR A 38 5.20 6.16 -5.62
CA TYR A 38 6.39 5.32 -5.74
C TYR A 38 6.26 4.29 -6.86
N ALA A 39 5.10 3.62 -6.98
CA ALA A 39 4.85 2.65 -8.03
C ALA A 39 4.99 3.28 -9.43
N GLU A 40 4.36 4.43 -9.64
CA GLU A 40 4.42 5.18 -10.90
C GLU A 40 5.86 5.58 -11.27
N LYS A 41 6.61 6.16 -10.31
CA LYS A 41 8.00 6.60 -10.52
C LYS A 41 8.96 5.46 -10.87
N ASN A 42 8.64 4.23 -10.47
CA ASN A 42 9.51 3.07 -10.63
C ASN A 42 8.98 2.06 -11.66
N ASN A 43 8.01 2.44 -12.50
CA ASN A 43 7.46 1.58 -13.56
C ASN A 43 6.81 0.29 -13.00
N TYR A 44 6.12 0.41 -11.87
CA TYR A 44 5.28 -0.66 -11.34
C TYR A 44 3.81 -0.49 -11.77
N VAL A 45 3.14 -1.61 -12.02
CA VAL A 45 1.69 -1.67 -12.22
C VAL A 45 1.04 -2.21 -10.95
N VAL A 46 0.22 -1.39 -10.30
CA VAL A 46 -0.52 -1.79 -9.09
C VAL A 46 -1.68 -2.70 -9.49
N ALA A 47 -1.61 -3.99 -9.17
CA ALA A 47 -2.66 -4.95 -9.48
C ALA A 47 -3.79 -4.94 -8.43
N ARG A 48 -3.44 -4.76 -7.16
CA ARG A 48 -4.36 -4.77 -6.00
C ARG A 48 -3.82 -3.94 -4.85
N GLU A 49 -4.74 -3.49 -4.01
CA GLU A 49 -4.46 -2.76 -2.79
C GLU A 49 -5.20 -3.41 -1.62
N TYR A 50 -4.52 -3.52 -0.48
CA TYR A 50 -4.99 -4.19 0.72
C TYR A 50 -4.86 -3.23 1.90
N VAL A 51 -5.91 -3.14 2.72
CA VAL A 51 -5.98 -2.13 3.79
C VAL A 51 -6.48 -2.74 5.08
N ASP A 52 -5.68 -2.70 6.13
CA ASP A 52 -6.13 -3.07 7.48
C ASP A 52 -6.27 -1.81 8.36
N GLU A 53 -7.50 -1.50 8.79
CA GLU A 53 -7.76 -0.44 9.78
C GLU A 53 -7.88 -1.07 11.16
N ALA A 54 -6.93 -0.82 12.08
CA ALA A 54 -7.08 -1.30 13.45
C ALA A 54 -7.93 -0.30 14.25
N GLU A 55 -9.23 -0.55 14.34
CA GLU A 55 -10.21 0.27 15.07
C GLU A 55 -10.02 0.27 16.59
N SER A 56 -9.30 -0.70 17.15
CA SER A 56 -8.96 -0.70 18.58
C SER A 56 -7.68 -1.49 18.83
N GLY A 57 -6.85 -1.03 19.75
CA GLY A 57 -5.58 -1.66 20.17
C GLY A 57 -5.67 -3.09 20.71
N ARG A 58 -6.80 -3.79 20.49
CA ARG A 58 -7.02 -5.20 20.81
C ARG A 58 -7.13 -6.11 19.58
N VAL A 59 -7.35 -5.58 18.39
CA VAL A 59 -7.50 -6.41 17.17
C VAL A 59 -6.22 -6.34 16.35
N ALA A 60 -5.35 -7.32 16.62
CA ALA A 60 -4.12 -7.54 15.85
C ALA A 60 -4.38 -8.25 14.51
N ASP A 61 -5.62 -8.67 14.24
CA ASP A 61 -5.98 -9.37 13.00
C ASP A 61 -5.68 -8.51 11.77
N ARG A 62 -5.05 -9.15 10.78
CA ARG A 62 -4.63 -8.55 9.51
C ARG A 62 -5.31 -9.28 8.35
N PRO A 63 -6.65 -9.23 8.25
CA PRO A 63 -7.38 -9.98 7.24
C PRO A 63 -6.94 -9.61 5.82
N GLU A 64 -6.69 -8.33 5.53
CA GLU A 64 -6.25 -7.93 4.20
C GLU A 64 -4.81 -8.33 3.91
N PHE A 65 -3.94 -8.33 4.92
CA PHE A 65 -2.61 -8.91 4.77
C PHE A 65 -2.67 -10.41 4.42
N ARG A 66 -3.58 -11.17 5.05
CA ARG A 66 -3.76 -12.60 4.74
C ARG A 66 -4.29 -12.83 3.33
N LYS A 67 -5.11 -11.92 2.78
CA LYS A 67 -5.59 -11.99 1.40
C LYS A 67 -4.53 -11.59 0.37
N MET A 68 -3.54 -10.81 0.78
CA MET A 68 -2.43 -10.38 -0.08
C MET A 68 -1.46 -11.54 -0.39
N LEU A 69 -1.19 -12.40 0.59
CA LEU A 69 -0.31 -13.58 0.47
C LEU A 69 -0.93 -14.63 -0.46
#